data_AF-A0A432UFI2-F1
#
_entry.id   AF-A0A432UFI2-F1
#
_cell.length_a   1.000
_cell.length_b   1.000
_cell.length_c   1.000
_cell.angle_alpha   90.00
_cell.angle_beta   90.00
_cell.angle_gamma   90.00
#
_symmetry.space_group_name_H-M   'P 1'
#
loop_
_entity.id
_entity.type
_entity.pdbx_description
1 polymer ?
#
loop_
_entity_poly.entity_id
_entity_poly.type
_entity_poly.pdbx_seq_one_letter_code
_entity_poly.pdbx_strand_id
1 'polypeptide(L)'
;QGRKMSPKNKNVITVKELLKEGFTGRQIRFFLLRSYYRKPVTFSFKAMKDACRGLSRIDVFKSDLNTCLYLRPEEEESRQVKKGLCRLKRDFFAAMLDDLNTSAALGAVFSFIRKTNPMIGAGQINQKDAESIIKTFKTFDSLLAVLDFTITRKKLPQGAMELIEERERARQEKRFHHADQIRKTLLGLGIELMDTPRGPRLRFKGQSRPDSDKKV
;
A
#
# COMPACT_ATOMS: atom_id res chain seq x y z
N GLN A 1 -11.16 -30.00 4.82
CA GLN A 1 -11.47 -29.62 3.42
C GLN A 1 -12.98 -29.41 3.28
N GLY A 2 -13.41 -28.34 2.59
CA GLY A 2 -14.75 -28.12 2.02
C GLY A 2 -15.99 -28.12 2.94
N ARG A 3 -15.89 -28.60 4.18
CA ARG A 3 -17.02 -28.70 5.12
C ARG A 3 -17.34 -27.34 5.73
N LYS A 4 -18.64 -27.05 5.87
CA LYS A 4 -19.14 -25.88 6.60
C LYS A 4 -18.46 -25.78 7.97
N MET A 5 -17.99 -24.59 8.34
CA MET A 5 -17.51 -24.33 9.70
C MET A 5 -18.67 -24.48 10.67
N SER A 6 -18.55 -25.40 11.63
CA SER A 6 -19.52 -25.56 12.70
C SER A 6 -18.89 -26.24 13.92
N PRO A 7 -19.39 -25.97 15.14
CA PRO A 7 -18.92 -26.67 16.34
C PRO A 7 -19.01 -28.20 16.20
N LYS A 8 -20.10 -28.69 15.58
CA LYS A 8 -20.32 -30.12 15.31
C LYS A 8 -19.23 -30.74 14.44
N ASN A 9 -18.73 -30.00 13.46
CA ASN A 9 -17.66 -30.46 12.56
C ASN A 9 -16.25 -30.28 13.14
N LYS A 10 -16.12 -29.75 14.37
CA LYS A 10 -14.84 -29.47 15.07
C LYS A 10 -13.83 -28.72 14.19
N ASN A 11 -14.32 -27.80 13.35
CA ASN A 11 -13.53 -27.09 12.33
C ASN A 11 -13.77 -25.58 12.35
N VAL A 12 -14.27 -25.04 13.46
CA VAL A 12 -14.46 -23.59 13.63
C VAL A 12 -13.10 -22.94 13.79
N ILE A 13 -12.89 -21.83 13.08
CA ILE A 13 -11.73 -20.97 13.27
C ILE A 13 -12.26 -19.62 13.71
N THR A 14 -11.81 -19.14 14.86
CA THR A 14 -12.27 -17.90 15.46
C THR A 14 -11.35 -16.73 15.11
N VAL A 15 -11.88 -15.51 15.16
CA VAL A 15 -11.06 -14.29 15.03
C VAL A 15 -9.97 -14.26 16.10
N LYS A 16 -10.27 -14.68 17.34
CA LYS A 16 -9.27 -14.74 18.43
C LYS A 16 -8.10 -15.66 18.09
N GLU A 17 -8.36 -16.81 17.48
CA GLU A 17 -7.31 -17.72 17.01
C GLU A 17 -6.50 -17.09 15.89
N LEU A 18 -7.13 -16.48 14.88
CA LEU A 18 -6.40 -15.80 13.81
C LEU A 18 -5.51 -14.66 14.33
N LEU A 19 -5.97 -13.93 15.33
CA LEU A 19 -5.17 -12.90 16.00
C LEU A 19 -3.97 -13.52 16.76
N LYS A 20 -4.16 -14.67 17.43
CA LYS A 20 -3.08 -15.41 18.10
C LYS A 20 -2.04 -15.97 17.11
N GLU A 21 -2.49 -16.37 15.92
CA GLU A 21 -1.63 -16.79 14.79
C GLU A 21 -0.85 -15.62 14.15
N GLY A 22 -1.02 -14.39 14.65
CA GLY A 22 -0.28 -13.21 14.20
C GLY A 22 -0.93 -12.46 13.05
N PHE A 23 -2.14 -12.83 12.62
CA PHE A 23 -2.88 -12.01 11.66
C PHE A 23 -3.47 -10.78 12.32
N THR A 24 -3.57 -9.68 11.58
CA THR A 24 -4.21 -8.45 12.07
C THR A 24 -5.70 -8.41 11.69
N GLY A 25 -6.51 -7.68 12.46
CA GLY A 25 -7.93 -7.46 12.11
C GLY A 25 -8.11 -6.87 10.72
N ARG A 26 -7.18 -6.01 10.28
CA ARG A 26 -7.11 -5.43 8.93
C ARG A 26 -6.92 -6.50 7.85
N GLN A 27 -5.99 -7.45 8.05
CA GLN A 27 -5.77 -8.56 7.12
C GLN A 27 -6.99 -9.48 7.06
N ILE A 28 -7.63 -9.76 8.20
CA ILE A 28 -8.84 -10.59 8.28
C ILE A 28 -9.99 -9.92 7.51
N ARG A 29 -10.19 -8.62 7.74
CA ARG A 29 -11.19 -7.83 7.01
C ARG A 29 -10.93 -7.84 5.51
N PHE A 30 -9.67 -7.63 5.09
CA PHE A 30 -9.31 -7.68 3.68
C PHE A 30 -9.56 -9.06 3.06
N PHE A 31 -9.25 -10.15 3.77
CA PHE A 31 -9.56 -11.52 3.33
C PHE A 31 -11.05 -11.70 3.05
N LEU A 32 -11.92 -11.21 3.95
CA LEU A 32 -13.37 -11.31 3.78
C LEU A 32 -13.87 -10.48 2.58
N LEU A 33 -13.35 -9.26 2.40
CA LEU A 33 -13.72 -8.37 1.28
C LEU A 33 -13.32 -8.88 -0.10
N ARG A 34 -12.39 -9.85 -0.19
CA ARG A 34 -12.01 -10.47 -1.46
C ARG A 34 -13.07 -11.41 -2.03
N SER A 35 -14.05 -11.81 -1.21
CA SER A 35 -15.12 -12.70 -1.62
C SER A 35 -16.43 -11.91 -1.69
N TYR A 36 -17.20 -12.12 -2.75
CA TYR A 36 -18.54 -11.56 -2.84
C TYR A 36 -19.43 -12.12 -1.72
N TYR A 37 -20.14 -11.25 -0.99
CA TYR A 37 -20.79 -11.59 0.27
C TYR A 37 -21.88 -12.68 0.14
N ARG A 38 -22.51 -12.79 -1.04
CA ARG A 38 -23.50 -13.85 -1.32
C ARG A 38 -22.88 -15.19 -1.70
N LYS A 39 -21.55 -15.29 -1.78
CA LYS A 39 -20.83 -16.54 -2.09
C LYS A 39 -20.20 -17.15 -0.84
N PRO A 40 -20.19 -18.49 -0.71
CA PRO A 40 -19.49 -19.15 0.38
C PRO A 40 -18.00 -18.79 0.40
N VAL A 41 -17.50 -18.34 1.55
CA VAL A 41 -16.09 -18.08 1.74
C VAL A 41 -15.39 -19.38 2.16
N THR A 42 -14.49 -19.87 1.31
CA THR A 42 -13.64 -21.01 1.65
C THR A 42 -12.40 -20.52 2.37
N PHE A 43 -12.31 -20.78 3.67
CA PHE A 43 -11.12 -20.44 4.45
C PHE A 43 -10.04 -21.50 4.29
N SER A 44 -8.80 -21.03 4.16
CA SER A 44 -7.58 -21.78 4.45
C SER A 44 -6.49 -20.79 4.86
N PHE A 45 -5.51 -21.24 5.65
CA PHE A 45 -4.34 -20.42 5.96
C PHE A 45 -3.59 -19.96 4.70
N LYS A 46 -3.59 -20.79 3.64
CA LYS A 46 -3.05 -20.41 2.33
C LYS A 46 -3.80 -19.20 1.75
N ALA A 47 -5.13 -19.27 1.68
CA ALA A 47 -5.96 -18.18 1.16
C ALA A 47 -5.85 -16.90 2.01
N MET A 48 -5.69 -17.04 3.32
CA MET A 48 -5.43 -15.93 4.25
C MET A 48 -4.06 -15.29 3.96
N LYS A 49 -2.99 -16.08 3.83
CA LYS A 49 -1.66 -15.59 3.44
C LYS A 49 -1.68 -14.91 2.06
N ASP A 50 -2.42 -15.46 1.10
CA ASP A 50 -2.61 -14.84 -0.22
C ASP A 50 -3.31 -13.47 -0.11
N ALA A 51 -4.30 -13.33 0.78
CA ALA A 51 -4.94 -12.05 1.05
C ALA A 51 -3.96 -11.05 1.64
N CYS A 52 -3.13 -11.47 2.60
CA CYS A 52 -2.08 -10.64 3.20
C CYS A 52 -1.10 -10.14 2.13
N ARG A 53 -0.65 -10.99 1.19
CA ARG A 53 0.20 -10.56 0.08
C ARG A 53 -0.51 -9.56 -0.84
N GLY A 54 -1.80 -9.75 -1.11
CA GLY A 54 -2.61 -8.79 -1.86
C GLY A 54 -2.65 -7.42 -1.18
N LEU A 55 -2.93 -7.40 0.13
CA LEU A 55 -2.95 -6.17 0.93
C LEU A 55 -1.58 -5.48 0.94
N SER A 56 -0.51 -6.26 1.13
CA SER A 56 0.87 -5.75 1.13
C SER A 56 1.25 -5.09 -0.20
N ARG A 57 0.70 -5.54 -1.34
CA ARG A 57 0.92 -4.86 -2.63
C ARG A 57 0.30 -3.47 -2.65
N ILE A 58 -0.85 -3.28 -2.02
CA ILE A 58 -1.50 -1.98 -1.90
C ILE A 58 -0.68 -1.07 -0.97
N ASP A 59 -0.16 -1.62 0.12
CA ASP A 59 0.69 -0.87 1.07
C ASP A 59 1.99 -0.41 0.45
N VAL A 60 2.66 -1.29 -0.30
CA VAL A 60 3.87 -0.95 -1.07
C VAL A 60 3.58 0.16 -2.07
N PHE A 61 2.51 0.03 -2.86
CA PHE A 61 2.13 1.06 -3.82
C PHE A 61 1.86 2.41 -3.15
N LYS A 62 1.17 2.41 -2.00
CA LYS A 62 0.95 3.63 -1.21
C LYS A 62 2.24 4.23 -0.67
N SER A 63 3.18 3.41 -0.21
CA SER A 63 4.49 3.88 0.25
C SER A 63 5.28 4.53 -0.89
N ASP A 64 5.20 3.96 -2.10
CA ASP A 64 5.83 4.51 -3.30
C ASP A 64 5.19 5.86 -3.67
N LEU A 65 3.86 5.97 -3.63
CA LEU A 65 3.16 7.25 -3.84
C LEU A 65 3.52 8.30 -2.78
N ASN A 66 3.59 7.91 -1.50
CA ASN A 66 4.04 8.80 -0.43
C ASN A 66 5.45 9.33 -0.69
N THR A 67 6.33 8.50 -1.25
CA THR A 67 7.67 8.94 -1.64
C THR A 67 7.62 10.00 -2.74
N CYS A 68 6.73 9.83 -3.73
CA CYS A 68 6.51 10.85 -4.76
C CYS A 68 6.05 12.20 -4.19
N LEU A 69 5.33 12.22 -3.06
CA LEU A 69 4.91 13.46 -2.43
C LEU A 69 6.06 14.34 -1.93
N TYR A 70 7.24 13.75 -1.71
CA TYR A 70 8.41 14.45 -1.17
C TYR A 70 9.53 14.60 -2.18
N LEU A 71 9.73 13.61 -3.06
CA LEU A 71 10.92 13.51 -3.91
C LEU A 71 10.66 13.80 -5.39
N ARG A 72 9.41 14.07 -5.79
CA ARG A 72 9.06 14.36 -7.18
C ARG A 72 8.64 15.82 -7.32
N PRO A 73 8.88 16.45 -8.48
CA PRO A 73 8.50 17.84 -8.69
C PRO A 73 6.99 18.03 -8.61
N GLU A 74 6.59 19.24 -8.22
CA GLU A 74 5.21 19.68 -8.32
C GLU A 74 4.94 20.20 -9.73
N GLU A 75 4.25 19.41 -10.52
CA GLU A 75 3.85 19.72 -11.90
C GLU A 75 2.34 19.53 -12.06
N GLU A 76 1.79 19.89 -13.22
CA GLU A 76 0.38 19.61 -13.50
C GLU A 76 0.09 18.11 -13.52
N GLU A 77 -1.14 17.74 -13.12
CA GLU A 77 -1.58 16.35 -13.15
C GLU A 77 -1.52 15.79 -14.57
N SER A 78 -0.83 14.66 -14.72
CA SER A 78 -0.67 13.97 -16.00
C SER A 78 -2.03 13.56 -16.56
N ARG A 79 -2.25 13.86 -17.85
CA ARG A 79 -3.47 13.44 -18.56
C ARG A 79 -3.68 11.92 -18.50
N GLN A 80 -2.59 11.15 -18.48
CA GLN A 80 -2.66 9.69 -18.36
C GLN A 80 -3.16 9.25 -16.99
N VAL A 81 -2.64 9.85 -15.91
CA VAL A 81 -3.06 9.56 -14.53
C VAL A 81 -4.52 9.97 -14.33
N LYS A 82 -4.89 11.18 -14.78
CA LYS A 82 -6.27 11.68 -14.72
C LYS A 82 -7.26 10.74 -15.41
N LYS A 83 -6.98 10.31 -16.65
CA LYS A 83 -7.80 9.33 -17.38
C LYS A 83 -7.88 8.00 -16.63
N GLY A 84 -6.75 7.51 -16.11
CA GLY A 84 -6.69 6.29 -15.32
C GLY A 84 -7.56 6.35 -14.06
N LEU A 85 -7.54 7.47 -13.34
CA LEU A 85 -8.34 7.69 -12.14
C LEU A 85 -9.84 7.80 -12.46
N CYS A 86 -10.22 8.48 -13.53
CA CYS A 86 -11.62 8.52 -13.97
C CYS A 86 -12.16 7.11 -14.24
N ARG A 87 -11.38 6.30 -14.97
CA ARG A 87 -11.75 4.89 -15.22
C ARG A 87 -11.82 4.09 -13.93
N LEU A 88 -10.82 4.21 -13.06
CA LEU A 88 -10.78 3.51 -11.77
C LEU A 88 -12.01 3.83 -10.93
N LYS A 89 -12.37 5.12 -10.79
CA LYS A 89 -13.56 5.55 -10.04
C LYS A 89 -14.83 4.93 -10.62
N ARG A 90 -15.02 5.03 -11.94
CA ARG A 90 -16.18 4.45 -12.61
C ARG A 90 -16.26 2.95 -12.36
N ASP A 91 -15.19 2.21 -12.63
CA ASP A 91 -15.17 0.75 -12.54
C ASP A 91 -15.35 0.29 -11.07
N PHE A 92 -14.77 1.01 -10.11
CA PHE A 92 -14.94 0.75 -8.68
C PHE A 92 -16.39 0.98 -8.21
N PHE A 93 -16.97 2.15 -8.49
CA PHE A 93 -18.32 2.48 -8.02
C PHE A 93 -19.39 1.66 -8.75
N ALA A 94 -19.22 1.35 -10.03
CA ALA A 94 -20.11 0.44 -10.75
C ALA A 94 -20.15 -0.93 -10.07
N ALA A 95 -19.00 -1.49 -9.68
CA ALA A 95 -18.94 -2.75 -8.94
C ALA A 95 -19.58 -2.66 -7.54
N MET A 96 -19.40 -1.54 -6.83
CA MET A 96 -20.04 -1.36 -5.51
C MET A 96 -21.56 -1.18 -5.61
N LEU A 97 -22.06 -0.54 -6.67
CA LEU A 97 -23.49 -0.38 -6.94
C LEU A 97 -24.14 -1.67 -7.46
N ASP A 98 -23.36 -2.54 -8.08
CA ASP A 98 -23.76 -3.91 -8.42
C ASP A 98 -23.69 -4.80 -7.18
N ASP A 99 -24.69 -4.65 -6.31
CA ASP A 99 -24.87 -5.46 -5.11
C ASP A 99 -23.61 -5.57 -4.24
N LEU A 100 -22.95 -4.46 -3.93
CA LEU A 100 -21.76 -4.44 -3.05
C LEU A 100 -20.66 -5.44 -3.48
N ASN A 101 -20.40 -5.57 -4.78
CA ASN A 101 -19.40 -6.48 -5.32
C ASN A 101 -17.96 -5.98 -5.06
N THR A 102 -17.54 -6.09 -3.80
CA THR A 102 -16.22 -5.71 -3.28
C THR A 102 -15.08 -6.45 -3.97
N SER A 103 -15.29 -7.71 -4.37
CA SER A 103 -14.32 -8.49 -5.16
C SER A 103 -14.01 -7.81 -6.50
N ALA A 104 -15.04 -7.39 -7.24
CA ALA A 104 -14.86 -6.70 -8.52
C ALA A 104 -14.25 -5.29 -8.32
N ALA A 105 -14.69 -4.56 -7.28
CA ALA A 105 -14.15 -3.26 -6.92
C ALA A 105 -12.63 -3.33 -6.60
N LEU A 106 -12.21 -4.32 -5.81
CA LEU A 106 -10.79 -4.60 -5.55
C LEU A 106 -10.03 -5.00 -6.82
N GLY A 107 -10.68 -5.73 -7.73
CA GLY A 107 -10.14 -6.04 -9.06
C GLY A 107 -9.76 -4.79 -9.86
N ALA A 108 -10.64 -3.76 -9.86
CA ALA A 108 -10.36 -2.48 -10.49
C ALA A 108 -9.15 -1.77 -9.85
N VAL A 109 -9.05 -1.77 -8.51
CA VAL A 109 -7.90 -1.22 -7.76
C VAL A 109 -6.60 -1.91 -8.17
N PHE A 110 -6.55 -3.25 -8.17
CA PHE A 110 -5.34 -3.98 -8.55
C PHE A 110 -4.97 -3.79 -10.03
N SER A 111 -5.96 -3.65 -10.92
CA SER A 111 -5.73 -3.33 -12.33
C SER A 111 -5.08 -1.96 -12.50
N PHE A 112 -5.54 -0.96 -11.75
CA PHE A 112 -4.93 0.37 -11.72
C PHE A 112 -3.50 0.32 -11.17
N ILE A 113 -3.28 -0.31 -10.01
CA ILE A 113 -1.94 -0.47 -9.41
C ILE A 113 -0.97 -1.12 -10.41
N ARG A 114 -1.40 -2.16 -11.12
CA ARG A 114 -0.55 -2.85 -12.11
C ARG A 114 -0.06 -1.93 -13.22
N LYS A 115 -0.89 -0.98 -13.66
CA LYS A 115 -0.58 -0.03 -14.74
C LYS A 115 0.24 1.15 -14.25
N THR A 116 -0.05 1.64 -13.04
CA THR A 116 0.54 2.88 -12.51
C THR A 116 1.85 2.63 -11.75
N ASN A 117 2.01 1.48 -11.10
CA ASN A 117 3.21 1.18 -10.32
C ASN A 117 4.51 1.20 -11.15
N PRO A 118 4.55 0.70 -12.41
CA PRO A 118 5.72 0.88 -13.28
C PRO A 118 6.04 2.35 -13.57
N MET A 119 5.03 3.20 -13.72
CA MET A 119 5.20 4.64 -13.97
C MET A 119 5.90 5.34 -12.81
N ILE A 120 5.63 4.94 -11.57
CA ILE A 120 6.33 5.47 -10.39
C ILE A 120 7.84 5.19 -10.48
N GLY A 121 8.20 3.95 -10.79
CA GLY A 121 9.60 3.54 -10.94
C GLY A 121 10.31 4.19 -12.14
N ALA A 122 9.56 4.50 -13.20
CA ALA A 122 10.07 5.25 -14.35
C ALA A 122 10.13 6.77 -14.11
N GLY A 123 9.75 7.26 -12.92
CA GLY A 123 9.71 8.70 -12.62
C GLY A 123 8.65 9.49 -13.36
N GLN A 124 7.63 8.82 -13.90
CA GLN A 124 6.53 9.42 -14.68
C GLN A 124 5.33 9.84 -13.82
N ILE A 125 5.45 9.74 -12.49
CA ILE A 125 4.43 10.17 -11.53
C ILE A 125 5.00 11.35 -10.75
N ASN A 126 4.43 12.53 -10.96
CA ASN A 126 4.79 13.74 -10.24
C ASN A 126 4.04 13.84 -8.90
N GLN A 127 4.29 14.91 -8.14
CA GLN A 127 3.67 15.10 -6.84
C GLN A 127 2.12 15.21 -6.94
N LYS A 128 1.58 15.98 -7.89
CA LYS A 128 0.11 16.16 -8.03
C LYS A 128 -0.59 14.87 -8.45
N ASP A 129 0.03 14.07 -9.31
CA ASP A 129 -0.45 12.74 -9.66
C ASP A 129 -0.59 11.86 -8.41
N ALA A 130 0.45 11.82 -7.58
CA ALA A 130 0.45 11.04 -6.35
C ALA A 130 -0.63 11.52 -5.36
N GLU A 131 -0.81 12.84 -5.21
CA GLU A 131 -1.87 13.43 -4.38
C GLU A 131 -3.27 13.02 -4.85
N SER A 132 -3.54 13.10 -6.16
CA SER A 132 -4.82 12.68 -6.75
C SER A 132 -5.11 11.19 -6.57
N ILE A 133 -4.09 10.33 -6.72
CA ILE A 133 -4.22 8.89 -6.51
C ILE A 133 -4.52 8.60 -5.03
N ILE A 134 -3.77 9.20 -4.11
CA ILE A 134 -3.97 9.02 -2.66
C ILE A 134 -5.36 9.51 -2.25
N LYS A 135 -5.80 10.67 -2.74
CA LYS A 135 -7.15 11.21 -2.48
C LYS A 135 -8.23 10.24 -2.94
N THR A 136 -8.07 9.66 -4.13
CA THR A 136 -9.02 8.67 -4.66
C THR A 136 -9.05 7.40 -3.81
N PHE A 137 -7.89 6.88 -3.39
CA PHE A 137 -7.86 5.68 -2.54
C PHE A 137 -8.43 5.95 -1.14
N LYS A 138 -8.29 7.16 -0.59
CA LYS A 138 -8.97 7.55 0.65
C LYS A 138 -10.49 7.51 0.51
N THR A 139 -11.04 7.95 -0.63
CA THR A 139 -12.47 7.83 -0.92
C THR A 139 -12.93 6.37 -0.99
N PHE A 140 -12.12 5.47 -1.56
CA PHE A 140 -12.48 4.05 -1.55
C PHE A 140 -12.39 3.44 -0.16
N ASP A 141 -11.41 3.88 0.64
CA ASP A 141 -11.22 3.36 1.97
C ASP A 141 -12.29 3.78 2.97
N SER A 142 -13.01 4.88 2.75
CA SER A 142 -14.20 5.18 3.57
C SER A 142 -15.29 4.12 3.44
N LEU A 143 -15.24 3.27 2.40
CA LEU A 143 -16.12 2.12 2.22
C LEU A 143 -15.45 0.81 2.64
N LEU A 144 -14.19 0.61 2.27
CA LEU A 144 -13.49 -0.66 2.50
C LEU A 144 -12.94 -0.77 3.94
N ALA A 145 -12.45 0.31 4.52
CA ALA A 145 -11.79 0.40 5.83
C ALA A 145 -10.68 -0.64 6.02
N VAL A 146 -9.78 -0.73 5.03
CA VAL A 146 -8.63 -1.66 5.00
C VAL A 146 -7.33 -1.00 4.54
N LEU A 147 -7.35 0.26 4.16
CA LEU A 147 -6.16 0.99 3.70
C LEU A 147 -5.67 1.89 4.82
N ASP A 148 -4.44 1.68 5.28
CA ASP A 148 -3.91 2.48 6.38
C ASP A 148 -3.40 3.84 5.89
N PHE A 149 -4.19 4.89 6.06
CA PHE A 149 -3.81 6.28 5.74
C PHE A 149 -3.38 7.09 6.96
N THR A 150 -3.21 6.47 8.13
CA THR A 150 -2.89 7.17 9.39
C THR A 150 -1.58 7.97 9.33
N ILE A 151 -0.74 7.72 8.31
CA ILE A 151 0.55 8.38 8.14
C ILE A 151 0.67 9.00 6.75
N THR A 152 -0.40 9.66 6.29
CA THR A 152 -0.36 10.47 5.07
C THR A 152 0.05 11.89 5.44
N ARG A 153 1.18 12.36 4.89
CA ARG A 153 1.70 13.75 5.00
C ARG A 153 2.22 14.16 6.39
N LYS A 154 3.05 13.34 7.05
CA LYS A 154 3.92 13.88 8.12
C LYS A 154 4.82 14.95 7.51
N LYS A 155 4.92 16.12 8.14
CA LYS A 155 5.91 17.13 7.74
C LYS A 155 7.29 16.50 7.89
N LEU A 156 8.13 16.62 6.86
CA LEU A 156 9.53 16.23 7.00
C LEU A 156 10.14 17.06 8.15
N PRO A 157 10.92 16.46 9.06
CA PRO A 157 11.73 17.21 10.01
C PRO A 157 12.59 18.24 9.28
N GLN A 158 12.88 19.36 9.96
CA GLN A 158 13.74 20.39 9.40
C GLN A 158 15.09 19.81 8.97
N GLY A 159 15.59 20.22 7.80
CA GLY A 159 16.85 19.71 7.23
C GLY A 159 16.78 18.29 6.65
N ALA A 160 15.67 17.56 6.81
CA ALA A 160 15.58 16.19 6.28
C ALA A 160 15.61 16.14 4.75
N MET A 161 15.04 17.13 4.05
CA MET A 161 15.09 17.20 2.58
C MET A 161 16.53 17.39 2.09
N GLU A 162 17.28 18.31 2.71
CA GLU A 162 18.69 18.56 2.40
C GLU A 162 19.54 17.30 2.60
N LEU A 163 19.32 16.57 3.70
CA LEU A 163 19.97 15.29 3.96
C LEU A 163 19.61 14.24 2.90
N ILE A 164 18.35 14.18 2.46
CA ILE A 164 17.94 13.24 1.39
C ILE A 164 18.66 13.57 0.09
N GLU A 165 18.70 14.85 -0.31
CA GLU A 165 19.41 15.29 -1.53
C GLU A 165 20.92 15.05 -1.45
N GLU A 166 21.53 15.35 -0.30
CA GLU A 166 22.94 15.10 -0.05
C GLU A 166 23.27 13.61 -0.14
N ARG A 167 22.41 12.75 0.41
CA ARG A 167 22.56 11.30 0.30
C ARG A 167 22.53 10.85 -1.16
N GLU A 168 21.57 11.33 -1.95
CA GLU A 168 21.47 10.95 -3.36
C GLU A 168 22.69 11.43 -4.16
N ARG A 169 23.20 12.64 -3.90
CA ARG A 169 24.48 13.12 -4.45
C ARG A 169 25.64 12.21 -4.07
N ALA A 170 25.78 11.88 -2.79
CA ALA A 170 26.83 10.99 -2.29
C ALA A 170 26.78 9.61 -2.96
N ARG A 171 25.58 9.09 -3.26
CA ARG A 171 25.43 7.83 -4.00
C ARG A 171 25.83 7.93 -5.46
N GLN A 172 25.46 9.02 -6.14
CA GLN A 172 25.87 9.28 -7.53
C GLN A 172 27.40 9.38 -7.64
N GLU A 173 28.04 10.01 -6.65
CA GLU A 173 29.50 10.14 -6.53
C GLU A 173 30.19 8.87 -5.98
N LYS A 174 29.45 7.78 -5.75
CA LYS A 174 29.94 6.51 -5.17
C LYS A 174 30.58 6.64 -3.77
N ARG A 175 30.24 7.69 -3.01
CA ARG A 175 30.65 7.93 -1.61
C ARG A 175 29.74 7.16 -0.64
N PHE A 176 29.77 5.82 -0.71
CA PHE A 176 28.83 4.95 0.01
C PHE A 176 28.89 5.09 1.54
N HIS A 177 30.07 5.33 2.11
CA HIS A 177 30.23 5.53 3.56
C HIS A 177 29.48 6.78 4.03
N HIS A 178 29.62 7.89 3.30
CA HIS A 178 28.91 9.15 3.60
C HIS A 178 27.39 8.99 3.45
N ALA A 179 26.95 8.31 2.38
CA ALA A 179 25.54 8.00 2.19
C ALA A 179 24.95 7.13 3.34
N ASP A 180 25.74 6.21 3.91
CA ASP A 180 25.30 5.41 5.06
C ASP A 180 25.25 6.23 6.36
N GLN A 181 26.19 7.16 6.57
CA GLN A 181 26.15 8.10 7.69
C GLN A 181 24.87 8.95 7.64
N ILE A 182 24.55 9.53 6.48
CA ILE A 182 23.32 10.32 6.30
C ILE A 182 22.08 9.45 6.52
N ARG A 183 22.08 8.20 6.04
CA ARG A 183 20.97 7.25 6.27
C ARG A 183 20.72 7.01 7.77
N LYS A 184 21.78 6.89 8.58
CA LYS A 184 21.67 6.75 10.04
C LYS A 184 21.11 8.02 10.68
N THR A 185 21.54 9.20 10.24
CA THR A 185 21.00 10.49 10.70
C THR A 185 19.51 10.61 10.39
N LEU A 186 19.10 10.32 9.16
CA LEU A 186 17.69 10.30 8.76
C LEU A 186 16.87 9.31 9.61
N LEU A 187 17.43 8.13 9.90
CA LEU A 187 16.77 7.14 10.75
C LEU A 187 16.57 7.64 12.20
N GLY A 188 17.55 8.40 12.72
CA GLY A 188 17.44 9.11 14.00
C GLY A 188 16.31 10.14 14.00
N LEU A 189 16.10 10.84 12.88
CA LEU A 189 14.97 11.75 12.65
C LEU A 189 13.64 11.03 12.38
N GLY A 190 13.62 9.70 12.42
CA GLY A 190 12.43 8.90 12.16
C GLY A 190 12.09 8.77 10.67
N ILE A 191 13.05 8.97 9.77
CA ILE A 191 12.92 8.73 8.33
C ILE A 191 13.80 7.54 7.93
N GLU A 192 13.18 6.53 7.36
CA GLU A 192 13.85 5.36 6.81
C GLU A 192 13.82 5.45 5.29
N LEU A 193 15.00 5.61 4.68
CA LEU A 193 15.18 5.48 3.25
C LEU A 193 15.62 4.06 2.91
N MET A 194 14.83 3.41 2.07
CA MET A 194 15.14 2.09 1.51
C MET A 194 15.51 2.24 0.05
N ASP A 195 16.63 1.65 -0.35
CA ASP A 195 16.98 1.57 -1.75
C ASP A 195 16.21 0.45 -2.41
N THR A 196 15.53 0.78 -3.50
CA THR A 196 14.85 -0.20 -4.34
C THR A 196 15.40 -0.10 -5.76
N PRO A 197 15.26 -1.15 -6.60
CA PRO A 197 15.59 -1.07 -8.02
C PRO A 197 14.85 0.04 -8.78
N ARG A 198 13.82 0.65 -8.18
CA ARG A 198 12.95 1.68 -8.76
C ARG A 198 13.22 3.07 -8.17
N GLY A 199 14.29 3.23 -7.40
CA GLY A 199 14.64 4.46 -6.70
C GLY A 199 14.50 4.34 -5.18
N PRO A 200 14.83 5.41 -4.44
CA PRO A 200 14.67 5.45 -3.00
C PRO A 200 13.19 5.39 -2.64
N ARG A 201 12.85 4.67 -1.58
CA ARG A 201 11.53 4.67 -0.95
C ARG A 201 11.66 5.29 0.44
N LEU A 202 10.86 6.31 0.69
CA LEU A 202 10.79 6.99 1.97
C LEU A 202 9.69 6.36 2.85
N ARG A 203 10.05 6.06 4.10
CA ARG A 203 9.14 5.58 5.15
C ARG A 203 9.37 6.38 6.43
N PHE A 204 8.31 6.67 7.17
CA PHE A 204 8.44 7.23 8.53
C PHE A 204 8.46 6.12 9.58
N LYS A 205 9.31 6.24 10.60
CA LYS A 205 9.34 5.35 11.76
C LYS A 205 7.97 5.37 12.45
N GLY A 206 7.40 4.19 12.66
CA GLY A 206 6.02 4.00 13.10
C GLY A 206 5.01 3.74 11.97
N GLN A 207 5.40 3.84 10.69
CA GLN A 207 4.63 3.25 9.60
C GLN A 207 4.69 1.73 9.69
N SER A 208 3.52 1.09 9.72
CA SER A 208 3.35 -0.35 9.56
C SER A 208 4.22 -0.81 8.38
N ARG A 209 5.23 -1.65 8.65
CA ARG A 209 5.99 -2.27 7.55
C ARG A 209 4.99 -3.05 6.69
N PRO A 210 5.06 -2.96 5.35
CA PRO A 210 4.32 -3.89 4.52
C PRO A 210 4.64 -5.30 5.01
N ASP A 211 3.61 -6.09 5.34
CA ASP A 211 3.81 -7.38 6.01
C ASP A 211 4.61 -8.39 5.15
N SER A 212 4.94 -8.06 3.90
CA SER A 212 5.93 -8.79 3.09
C SER A 212 7.33 -8.86 3.71
N ASP A 213 7.68 -7.93 4.61
CA ASP A 213 9.00 -7.89 5.26
C ASP A 213 9.02 -8.53 6.66
N LYS A 214 7.85 -8.88 7.20
CA LYS A 214 7.77 -9.74 8.38
C LYS A 214 7.80 -11.17 7.89
N LYS A 215 8.92 -11.87 8.10
CA LYS A 215 8.96 -13.33 7.93
C LYS A 215 7.78 -13.93 8.69
N VAL A 216 6.80 -14.46 7.97
CA VAL A 216 5.77 -15.38 8.47
C VAL A 216 6.28 -16.79 8.29
#